data_AF-A0A9E6Y177-F1
#
_entry.id   AF-A0A9E6Y177-F1
#
_cell.length_a   1.000
_cell.length_b   1.000
_cell.length_c   1.000
_cell.angle_alpha   90.00
_cell.angle_beta   90.00
_cell.angle_gamma   90.00
#
_symmetry.space_group_name_H-M   'P 1'
#
loop_
_entity.id
_entity.type
_entity.pdbx_description
1 polymer ?
#
loop_
_entity_poly.entity_id
_entity_poly.type
_entity_poly.pdbx_seq_one_letter_code
_entity_poly.pdbx_strand_id
1 'polypeptide(L)'
;MSEAAATDFEALLRRALAPVDPPDELAGRVEETLTSITEMAADELEAWEIGAMRDPRNWVRPAAAVLAGTTAGVALVALRTKQRSKQRRRASNNVLELAERTVHDAMHEARRLWR
;
A
#
# COMPACT_ATOMS: atom_id res chain seq x y z
N MET A 1 -1.08 24.61 39.15
CA MET A 1 0.30 24.71 38.61
C MET A 1 0.64 23.53 37.69
N SER A 2 0.35 22.28 38.06
CA SER A 2 0.68 21.10 37.23
C SER A 2 -0.08 21.01 35.90
N GLU A 3 -1.34 21.47 35.86
CA GLU A 3 -2.18 21.41 34.65
C GLU A 3 -1.73 22.41 33.58
N ALA A 4 -1.37 23.63 33.97
CA ALA A 4 -0.79 24.63 33.07
C ALA A 4 0.53 24.15 32.44
N ALA A 5 1.40 23.51 33.23
CA ALA A 5 2.65 22.94 32.73
C ALA A 5 2.42 21.78 31.73
N ALA A 6 1.36 20.98 31.92
CA ALA A 6 1.00 19.91 30.98
C ALA A 6 0.51 20.47 29.64
N THR A 7 -0.28 21.56 29.65
CA THR A 7 -0.75 22.23 28.42
C THR A 7 0.41 22.84 27.62
N ASP A 8 1.37 23.47 28.29
CA ASP A 8 2.56 24.04 27.65
C ASP A 8 3.45 22.94 27.04
N PHE A 9 3.61 21.82 27.74
CA PHE A 9 4.36 20.67 27.25
C PHE A 9 3.71 20.02 26.03
N GLU A 10 2.38 19.86 26.03
CA GLU A 10 1.65 19.34 24.87
C GLU A 10 1.77 20.28 23.65
N ALA A 11 1.70 21.59 23.87
CA ALA A 11 1.91 22.58 22.82
C ALA A 11 3.32 22.48 22.22
N LEU A 12 4.33 22.27 23.06
CA LEU A 12 5.72 22.06 22.64
C LEU A 12 5.87 20.75 21.85
N LEU A 13 5.27 19.65 22.30
CA LEU A 13 5.27 18.39 21.58
C LEU A 13 4.57 18.49 20.22
N ARG A 14 3.43 19.17 20.14
CA ARG A 14 2.69 19.35 18.89
C ARG A 14 3.49 20.19 17.88
N ARG A 15 4.28 21.15 18.37
CA ARG A 15 5.23 21.93 17.57
C ARG A 15 6.42 21.08 17.11
N ALA A 16 7.00 20.30 18.01
CA ALA A 16 8.16 19.45 17.74
C ALA A 16 7.84 18.28 16.81
N LEU A 17 6.61 17.76 16.90
CA LEU A 17 6.07 16.69 16.05
C LEU A 17 5.23 17.23 14.89
N ALA A 18 5.40 18.52 14.54
CA ALA A 18 4.76 19.06 13.35
C ALA A 18 5.19 18.23 12.13
N PRO A 19 4.27 17.85 11.23
CA PRO A 19 4.59 17.02 10.09
C PRO A 19 5.73 17.63 9.26
N VAL A 20 6.82 16.88 9.13
CA VAL A 20 7.95 17.27 8.28
C VAL A 20 7.66 16.82 6.86
N ASP A 21 7.94 17.69 5.88
CA ASP A 21 7.84 17.29 4.48
C ASP A 21 8.86 16.17 4.18
N PRO A 22 8.42 15.05 3.59
CA PRO A 22 9.33 13.98 3.22
C PRO A 22 10.28 14.45 2.09
N PRO A 23 11.53 13.94 2.05
CA PRO A 23 12.47 14.30 1.00
C PRO A 23 11.97 13.81 -0.37
N ASP A 24 12.30 14.54 -1.43
CA ASP A 24 11.74 14.32 -2.78
C ASP A 24 12.01 12.91 -3.32
N GLU A 25 13.14 12.31 -2.96
CA GLU A 25 13.54 10.96 -3.39
C GLU A 25 12.83 9.82 -2.66
N LEU A 26 12.26 10.07 -1.48
CA LEU A 26 11.68 9.01 -0.64
C LEU A 26 10.58 8.26 -1.40
N ALA A 27 9.75 9.01 -2.14
CA ALA A 27 8.65 8.44 -2.88
C ALA A 27 9.15 7.47 -3.97
N GLY A 28 10.24 7.81 -4.66
CA GLY A 28 10.88 6.93 -5.64
C GLY A 28 11.47 5.67 -4.99
N ARG A 29 12.18 5.84 -3.88
CA ARG A 29 12.79 4.70 -3.16
C ARG A 29 11.75 3.71 -2.62
N VAL A 30 10.63 4.21 -2.11
CA VAL A 30 9.52 3.36 -1.65
C VAL A 30 8.88 2.65 -2.83
N GLU A 31 8.68 3.32 -3.96
CA GLU A 31 8.16 2.68 -5.18
C GLU A 31 9.08 1.56 -5.67
N GLU A 32 10.39 1.79 -5.73
CA GLU A 32 11.39 0.79 -6.11
C GLU A 32 11.35 -0.42 -5.16
N THR A 33 11.33 -0.16 -3.84
CA THR A 33 11.28 -1.23 -2.83
C THR A 33 10.02 -2.08 -2.97
N LEU A 34 8.85 -1.45 -3.12
CA LEU A 34 7.60 -2.19 -3.25
C LEU A 34 7.52 -2.95 -4.58
N THR A 35 8.11 -2.41 -5.64
CA THR A 35 8.22 -3.11 -6.94
C THR A 35 9.08 -4.36 -6.79
N SER A 36 10.25 -4.23 -6.17
CA SER A 36 11.14 -5.36 -5.87
C SER A 36 10.46 -6.43 -5.01
N ILE A 37 9.70 -6.07 -3.97
CA ILE A 37 8.96 -7.04 -3.16
C ILE A 37 7.90 -7.78 -4.00
N THR A 38 7.23 -7.08 -4.91
CA THR A 38 6.21 -7.68 -5.77
C THR A 38 6.83 -8.67 -6.76
N GLU A 39 7.98 -8.33 -7.35
CA GLU A 39 8.75 -9.20 -8.25
C GLU A 39 9.26 -10.44 -7.51
N MET A 40 9.88 -10.27 -6.34
CA MET A 40 10.32 -11.40 -5.51
C MET A 40 9.15 -12.33 -5.14
N ALA A 41 7.99 -11.78 -4.82
CA ALA A 41 6.79 -12.57 -4.54
C ALA A 41 6.31 -13.34 -5.78
N ALA A 42 6.42 -12.76 -6.98
CA ALA A 42 6.07 -13.44 -8.23
C ALA A 42 7.03 -14.60 -8.51
N ASP A 43 8.34 -14.38 -8.37
CA ASP A 43 9.37 -15.41 -8.55
C ASP A 43 9.16 -16.59 -7.59
N GLU A 44 8.80 -16.30 -6.33
CA GLU A 44 8.50 -17.31 -5.32
C GLU A 44 7.27 -18.16 -5.66
N LEU A 45 6.26 -17.56 -6.30
CA LEU A 45 5.06 -18.28 -6.75
C LEU A 45 5.28 -19.06 -8.04
N GLU A 46 6.11 -18.54 -8.95
CA GLU A 46 6.49 -19.24 -10.18
C GLU A 46 7.35 -20.47 -9.86
N ALA A 47 8.28 -20.33 -8.90
CA ALA A 47 9.08 -21.44 -8.40
C ALA A 47 8.27 -22.50 -7.64
N TRP A 48 7.04 -22.19 -7.23
CA TRP A 48 6.18 -23.11 -6.49
C TRP A 48 5.47 -24.09 -7.44
N GLU A 49 5.99 -25.31 -7.55
CA GLU A 49 5.37 -26.38 -8.34
C GLU A 49 4.02 -26.85 -7.76
N ILE A 50 3.05 -27.11 -8.66
CA ILE A 50 1.68 -27.55 -8.32
C ILE A 50 1.66 -28.85 -7.48
N GLY A 51 2.67 -29.72 -7.58
CA GLY A 51 2.78 -30.93 -6.75
C GLY A 51 2.94 -30.65 -5.25
N ALA A 52 3.49 -29.49 -4.88
CA ALA A 52 3.66 -29.07 -3.49
C ALA A 52 2.36 -28.61 -2.81
N MET A 53 1.25 -28.46 -3.56
CA MET A 53 -0.07 -28.19 -2.99
C MET A 53 -0.57 -29.29 -2.06
N ARG A 54 -0.04 -30.52 -2.17
CA ARG A 54 -0.55 -31.68 -1.41
C ARG A 54 -0.13 -31.69 0.06
N ASP A 55 0.93 -30.99 0.45
CA ASP A 55 1.37 -30.88 1.84
C ASP A 55 1.19 -29.43 2.36
N PRO A 56 0.25 -29.19 3.30
CA PRO A 56 -0.02 -27.86 3.83
C PRO A 56 1.16 -27.22 4.55
N ARG A 57 2.15 -28.01 5.00
CA ARG A 57 3.35 -27.46 5.66
C ARG A 57 4.28 -26.74 4.69
N ASN A 58 4.23 -27.11 3.41
CA ASN A 58 5.03 -26.46 2.37
C ASN A 58 4.39 -25.15 1.87
N TRP A 59 3.22 -24.77 2.39
CA TRP A 59 2.50 -23.57 1.95
C TRP A 59 3.00 -22.29 2.61
N VAL A 60 3.79 -22.36 3.69
CA VAL A 60 4.19 -21.19 4.47
C VAL A 60 4.89 -20.15 3.60
N ARG A 61 5.84 -20.58 2.76
CA ARG A 61 6.63 -19.71 1.89
C ARG A 61 5.80 -19.12 0.75
N PRO A 62 5.01 -19.90 -0.02
CA PRO A 62 4.07 -19.36 -1.01
C PRO A 62 2.99 -18.44 -0.40
N ALA A 63 2.44 -18.77 0.76
CA ALA A 63 1.46 -17.94 1.44
C ALA A 63 2.07 -16.59 1.86
N ALA A 64 3.31 -16.60 2.36
CA ALA A 64 4.05 -15.38 2.63
C ALA A 64 4.28 -14.55 1.36
N ALA A 65 4.62 -15.20 0.24
CA ALA A 65 4.78 -14.53 -1.05
C ALA A 65 3.46 -13.87 -1.52
N VAL A 66 2.33 -14.57 -1.46
CA VAL A 66 1.01 -13.98 -1.78
C VAL A 66 0.71 -12.77 -0.89
N LEU A 67 0.89 -12.90 0.42
CA LEU A 67 0.62 -11.82 1.36
C LEU A 67 1.54 -10.61 1.12
N ALA A 68 2.83 -10.83 0.95
CA ALA A 68 3.81 -9.78 0.70
C ALA A 68 3.55 -9.10 -0.65
N GLY A 69 3.36 -9.86 -1.72
CA GLY A 69 3.11 -9.34 -3.07
C GLY A 69 1.80 -8.55 -3.17
N THR A 70 0.71 -9.05 -2.57
CA THR A 70 -0.57 -8.31 -2.55
C THR A 70 -0.49 -7.03 -1.74
N THR A 71 0.14 -7.07 -0.57
CA THR A 71 0.34 -5.89 0.27
C THR A 71 1.20 -4.84 -0.44
N ALA A 72 2.30 -5.26 -1.07
CA ALA A 72 3.18 -4.39 -1.82
C ALA A 72 2.48 -3.79 -3.05
N GLY A 73 1.72 -4.59 -3.80
CA GLY A 73 0.93 -4.13 -4.93
C GLY A 73 -0.12 -3.07 -4.55
N VAL A 74 -0.87 -3.29 -3.47
CA VAL A 74 -1.83 -2.29 -2.96
C VAL A 74 -1.11 -1.01 -2.52
N ALA A 75 0.01 -1.13 -1.81
CA ALA A 75 0.81 0.01 -1.40
C ALA A 75 1.36 0.81 -2.60
N LEU A 76 1.78 0.14 -3.68
CA LEU A 76 2.21 0.79 -4.93
C LEU A 76 1.08 1.60 -5.57
N VAL A 77 -0.12 1.03 -5.67
CA VAL A 77 -1.29 1.73 -6.20
C VAL A 77 -1.63 2.94 -5.35
N ALA A 78 -1.62 2.80 -4.02
CA ALA A 78 -1.83 3.90 -3.09
C ALA A 78 -0.75 5.00 -3.22
N LEU A 79 0.52 4.62 -3.36
CA LEU A 79 1.63 5.55 -3.54
C LEU A 79 1.51 6.33 -4.85
N ARG A 80 1.21 5.66 -5.97
CA ARG A 80 1.04 6.29 -7.28
C ARG A 80 -0.18 7.20 -7.33
N THR A 81 -1.29 6.80 -6.71
CA THR A 81 -2.48 7.66 -6.62
C THR A 81 -2.21 8.90 -5.76
N LYS A 82 -1.48 8.77 -4.65
CA LYS A 82 -1.05 9.90 -3.81
C LYS A 82 -0.08 10.84 -4.53
N GLN A 83 0.93 10.31 -5.23
CA GLN A 83 1.84 11.12 -6.04
C GLN A 83 1.09 11.87 -7.15
N ARG A 84 0.21 11.18 -7.88
CA ARG A 84 -0.66 11.81 -8.89
C ARG A 84 -1.56 12.86 -8.27
N SER A 85 -2.11 12.64 -7.07
CA SER A 85 -2.90 13.66 -6.36
C SER A 85 -2.06 14.87 -5.95
N LYS A 86 -0.81 14.70 -5.49
CA LYS A 86 0.11 15.82 -5.21
C LYS A 86 0.41 16.61 -6.48
N GLN A 87 0.61 15.93 -7.61
CA GLN A 87 0.82 16.54 -8.92
C GLN A 87 -0.47 17.20 -9.48
N ARG A 88 -1.64 16.65 -9.17
CA ARG A 88 -2.99 17.11 -9.57
C ARG A 88 -3.68 18.04 -8.61
N ARG A 89 -3.18 18.28 -7.40
CA ARG A 89 -3.54 19.49 -6.62
C ARG A 89 -3.09 20.76 -7.34
N ARG A 90 -2.26 20.63 -8.39
CA ARG A 90 -2.01 21.65 -9.42
C ARG A 90 -2.89 21.49 -10.69
N ALA A 91 -3.66 20.40 -10.85
CA ALA A 91 -4.53 20.05 -12.00
C ALA A 91 -5.64 18.97 -11.68
N SER A 92 -6.74 19.35 -11.00
CA SER A 92 -8.08 18.72 -10.81
C SER A 92 -8.38 17.17 -10.85
N ASN A 93 -8.89 16.67 -9.71
CA ASN A 93 -9.84 15.59 -9.30
C ASN A 93 -10.33 14.36 -10.12
N ASN A 94 -10.07 14.15 -11.42
CA ASN A 94 -10.93 13.22 -12.19
C ASN A 94 -10.56 11.70 -12.24
N VAL A 95 -9.44 11.22 -11.68
CA VAL A 95 -9.00 9.80 -11.88
C VAL A 95 -9.22 8.88 -10.68
N LEU A 96 -9.38 9.43 -9.48
CA LEU A 96 -9.76 8.63 -8.31
C LEU A 96 -11.18 8.08 -8.46
N GLU A 97 -12.10 8.88 -8.97
CA GLU A 97 -13.48 8.47 -9.25
C GLU A 97 -13.56 7.40 -10.35
N LEU A 98 -12.62 7.42 -11.31
CA LEU A 98 -12.54 6.41 -12.36
C LEU A 98 -12.02 5.07 -11.82
N ALA A 99 -10.98 5.11 -10.98
CA ALA A 99 -10.44 3.91 -10.35
C ALA A 99 -11.44 3.30 -9.36
N GLU A 100 -12.17 4.13 -8.61
CA GLU A 100 -13.22 3.69 -7.70
C GLU A 100 -14.36 2.98 -8.46
N ARG A 101 -14.78 3.50 -9.62
CA ARG A 101 -15.78 2.85 -10.48
C ARG A 101 -15.30 1.51 -11.03
N THR A 102 -14.05 1.42 -11.51
CA THR A 102 -13.52 0.15 -12.04
C THR A 102 -13.39 -0.93 -10.97
N VAL A 103 -12.96 -0.57 -9.76
CA VAL A 103 -12.89 -1.51 -8.63
C VAL A 103 -14.29 -1.95 -8.20
N HIS A 104 -15.25 -1.03 -8.18
CA HIS A 104 -16.63 -1.33 -7.81
C HIS A 104 -17.29 -2.29 -8.83
N ASP A 105 -17.05 -2.08 -10.12
CA ASP A 105 -17.57 -2.95 -11.19
C ASP A 105 -16.97 -4.37 -11.13
N ALA A 106 -15.64 -4.48 -10.94
CA ALA A 106 -14.97 -5.76 -10.81
C ALA A 106 -15.46 -6.58 -9.60
N MET A 107 -15.78 -5.90 -8.50
CA MET A 107 -16.27 -6.53 -7.28
C MET A 107 -17.71 -7.03 -7.42
N HIS A 108 -18.53 -6.34 -8.22
CA HIS A 108 -19.88 -6.77 -8.56
C HIS A 108 -19.90 -7.98 -9.50
N GLU A 109 -18.98 -8.07 -10.46
CA GLU A 109 -18.83 -9.25 -11.32
C GLU A 109 -18.35 -10.49 -10.57
N ALA A 110 -17.36 -10.33 -9.69
CA ALA A 110 -16.85 -11.43 -8.87
C ALA A 110 -17.95 -12.04 -7.96
N ARG A 111 -18.83 -11.21 -7.40
CA ARG A 111 -19.95 -11.68 -6.58
C ARG A 111 -21.03 -12.40 -7.38
N ARG A 112 -21.20 -12.06 -8.66
CA ARG A 112 -22.15 -12.73 -9.56
C ARG A 112 -21.67 -14.10 -10.00
N LEU A 113 -20.36 -14.28 -10.18
CA LEU A 113 -19.77 -15.56 -10.58
C LEU A 113 -19.74 -16.60 -9.45
N TRP A 114 -19.92 -16.16 -8.20
CA TRP A 114 -19.86 -17.03 -7.03
C TRP A 114 -21.24 -17.42 -6.47
N ARG A 115 -22.31 -17.09 -7.20
CA ARG A 115 -23.71 -17.43 -6.91
C ARG A 115 -24.26 -18.33 -8.00
#